data_AF-I1XDA8-F1
#
_entry.id   AF-I1XDA8-F1
#
_cell.length_a   1.000
_cell.length_b   1.000
_cell.length_c   1.000
_cell.angle_alpha   90.00
_cell.angle_beta   90.00
_cell.angle_gamma   90.00
#
_symmetry.space_group_name_H-M   'P 1'
#
loop_
_entity.id
_entity.type
_entity.pdbx_description
1 polymer ?
#
loop_
_entity_poly.entity_id
_entity_poly.type
_entity_poly.pdbx_seq_one_letter_code
_entity_poly.pdbx_strand_id
1 'polypeptide(L)'
;GALKAKNDLINDDLSNQAYKYAVVRNYLYSQGYKTEALISYELQLQMLTEWWKQLFGESEGKENKGLLPSSMIFSTDLHSLGQWVQEGPRNVMFETIIKIEKPNHDLNVPIDEDNYDGLNYLTKKSFHQINQTALKGVIQAHSVTGKMPNIVLEFEKMDDEQFGYLV
;
A
#
# COMPACT_ATOMS: atom_id res chain seq x y z
N GLY A 1 16.89 -6.46 10.31
CA GLY A 1 15.87 -6.74 9.28
C GLY A 1 16.13 -8.01 8.51
N ALA A 2 16.97 -7.96 7.49
CA ALA A 2 17.05 -9.01 6.47
C ALA A 2 17.33 -10.42 6.99
N LEU A 3 18.24 -10.56 7.95
CA LEU A 3 18.51 -11.87 8.57
C LEU A 3 17.28 -12.44 9.28
N LYS A 4 16.46 -11.58 9.90
CA LYS A 4 15.21 -11.97 10.54
C LYS A 4 14.19 -12.42 9.49
N ALA A 5 14.01 -11.65 8.41
CA ALA A 5 13.14 -12.04 7.30
C ALA A 5 13.55 -13.39 6.69
N LYS A 6 14.85 -13.59 6.43
CA LYS A 6 15.38 -14.89 5.95
C LYS A 6 14.99 -16.06 6.85
N ASN A 7 15.09 -15.88 8.17
CA ASN A 7 14.79 -16.94 9.13
C ASN A 7 13.28 -17.18 9.26
N ASP A 8 12.49 -16.10 9.30
CA ASP A 8 11.03 -16.17 9.44
C ASP A 8 10.34 -16.70 8.17
N LEU A 9 10.96 -16.50 7.00
CA LEU A 9 10.43 -16.85 5.67
C LEU A 9 11.20 -18.03 5.03
N ILE A 10 11.79 -18.90 5.85
CA ILE A 10 12.56 -20.06 5.36
C ILE A 10 11.67 -21.23 4.93
N ASN A 11 10.44 -21.31 5.47
CA ASN A 11 9.52 -22.41 5.20
C ASN A 11 9.12 -22.43 3.73
N ASP A 12 9.02 -23.64 3.17
CA ASP A 12 8.72 -23.89 1.76
C ASP A 12 7.21 -24.06 1.46
N ASP A 13 6.35 -23.77 2.45
CA ASP A 13 4.90 -23.85 2.37
C ASP A 13 4.22 -22.48 2.48
N LEU A 14 2.88 -22.47 2.46
CA LEU A 14 2.09 -21.24 2.60
C LEU A 14 2.02 -20.71 4.04
N SER A 15 2.82 -21.20 5.00
CA SER A 15 3.07 -20.43 6.24
C SER A 15 3.97 -19.22 5.97
N ASN A 16 4.77 -19.29 4.89
CA ASN A 16 5.62 -18.22 4.40
C ASN A 16 4.80 -17.07 3.79
N GLN A 17 4.85 -15.88 4.41
CA GLN A 17 4.06 -14.74 3.97
C GLN A 17 4.53 -14.18 2.62
N ALA A 18 5.83 -14.25 2.30
CA ALA A 18 6.33 -13.87 0.99
C ALA A 18 5.78 -14.79 -0.11
N TYR A 19 5.63 -16.09 0.17
CA TYR A 19 5.02 -17.03 -0.77
C TYR A 19 3.53 -16.77 -0.94
N LYS A 20 2.79 -16.44 0.13
CA LYS A 20 1.39 -16.02 0.00
C LYS A 20 1.25 -14.81 -0.91
N TYR A 21 2.09 -13.79 -0.72
CA TYR A 21 2.10 -12.61 -1.59
C TYR A 21 2.34 -13.01 -3.05
N ALA A 22 3.38 -13.81 -3.32
CA ALA A 22 3.69 -14.28 -4.67
C ALA A 22 2.53 -15.08 -5.31
N VAL A 23 1.91 -15.99 -4.55
CA VAL A 23 0.79 -16.82 -5.02
C VAL A 23 -0.44 -15.99 -5.31
N VAL A 24 -0.81 -15.05 -4.43
CA VAL A 24 -1.98 -14.19 -4.63
C VAL A 24 -1.80 -13.29 -5.86
N ARG A 25 -0.62 -12.69 -6.06
CA ARG A 25 -0.32 -11.90 -7.26
C ARG A 25 -0.45 -12.73 -8.54
N ASN A 26 0.09 -13.95 -8.55
CA ASN A 26 -0.02 -14.86 -9.68
C ASN A 26 -1.47 -15.28 -9.94
N TYR A 27 -2.23 -15.55 -8.88
CA TYR A 27 -3.65 -15.83 -8.98
C TYR A 27 -4.40 -14.65 -9.61
N LEU A 28 -4.20 -13.42 -9.13
CA LEU A 28 -4.83 -12.22 -9.71
C LEU A 28 -4.41 -12.02 -11.18
N TYR A 29 -3.12 -12.19 -11.51
CA TYR A 29 -2.67 -12.16 -12.89
C TYR A 29 -3.40 -13.18 -13.79
N SER A 30 -3.63 -14.40 -13.28
CA SER A 30 -4.41 -15.43 -13.98
C SER A 30 -5.89 -15.08 -14.15
N GLN A 31 -6.45 -14.24 -13.27
CA GLN A 31 -7.82 -13.70 -13.37
C GLN A 31 -7.95 -12.53 -14.35
N GLY A 32 -6.85 -12.14 -15.02
CA GLY A 32 -6.86 -11.13 -16.07
C GLY A 32 -6.33 -9.77 -15.65
N TYR A 33 -6.03 -9.55 -14.36
CA TYR A 33 -5.38 -8.33 -13.90
C TYR A 33 -4.00 -8.19 -14.54
N LYS A 34 -3.69 -7.01 -15.08
CA LYS A 34 -2.45 -6.73 -15.82
C LYS A 34 -1.51 -5.76 -15.12
N THR A 35 -2.00 -5.05 -14.12
CA THR A 35 -1.24 -4.05 -13.37
C THR A 35 -1.36 -4.31 -11.88
N GLU A 36 -0.25 -4.17 -11.17
CA GLU A 36 -0.24 -4.11 -9.72
C GLU A 36 0.29 -2.73 -9.32
N ALA A 37 -0.46 -2.02 -8.47
CA ALA A 37 -0.01 -0.75 -7.92
C ALA A 37 0.43 -0.93 -6.47
N LEU A 38 1.71 -0.67 -6.19
CA LEU A 38 2.20 -0.58 -4.82
C LEU A 38 1.85 0.81 -4.25
N ILE A 39 1.07 0.81 -3.18
CA ILE A 39 0.53 2.00 -2.53
C ILE A 39 1.24 2.23 -1.21
N SER A 40 1.64 3.47 -0.96
CA SER A 40 2.08 3.93 0.36
C SER A 40 1.24 5.13 0.80
N TYR A 41 1.00 5.25 2.10
CA TYR A 41 0.43 6.47 2.72
C TYR A 41 1.51 7.41 3.30
N GLU A 42 2.77 7.07 3.05
CA GLU A 42 3.97 7.72 3.58
C GLU A 42 4.83 8.20 2.41
N LEU A 43 4.97 9.53 2.26
CA LEU A 43 5.72 10.14 1.16
C LEU A 43 7.19 9.68 1.14
N GLN A 44 7.79 9.47 2.30
CA GLN A 44 9.17 8.98 2.45
C GLN A 44 9.41 7.59 1.85
N LEU A 45 8.35 6.80 1.61
CA LEU A 45 8.46 5.51 0.93
C LEU A 45 8.35 5.62 -0.59
N GLN A 46 8.27 6.82 -1.18
CA GLN A 46 8.14 6.98 -2.62
C GLN A 46 9.25 6.26 -3.40
N MET A 47 10.52 6.45 -3.02
CA MET A 47 11.63 5.77 -3.69
C MET A 47 11.67 4.26 -3.44
N LEU A 48 11.09 3.78 -2.33
CA LEU A 48 10.90 2.35 -2.13
C LEU A 48 9.95 1.77 -3.17
N THR A 49 8.91 2.52 -3.56
CA THR A 49 8.00 2.07 -4.63
C THR A 49 8.69 2.02 -6.00
N GLU A 50 9.62 2.94 -6.29
CA GLU A 50 10.46 2.90 -7.50
C GLU A 50 11.38 1.67 -7.51
N TRP A 51 12.03 1.38 -6.38
CA TRP A 51 12.84 0.17 -6.21
C TRP A 51 12.01 -1.10 -6.44
N TRP A 52 10.81 -1.16 -5.88
CA TRP A 52 9.90 -2.29 -6.05
C TRP A 52 9.48 -2.48 -7.52
N LYS A 53 9.22 -1.38 -8.24
CA LYS A 53 8.90 -1.44 -9.67
C LYS A 53 10.05 -2.05 -10.48
N GLN A 54 11.29 -1.66 -10.19
CA GLN A 54 12.45 -2.27 -10.84
C GLN A 54 12.54 -3.76 -10.53
N LEU A 55 12.45 -4.14 -9.24
CA LEU A 55 12.55 -5.52 -8.78
C LEU A 55 11.59 -6.44 -9.53
N PHE A 56 10.30 -6.11 -9.56
CA PHE A 56 9.30 -6.94 -10.23
C PHE A 56 9.31 -6.78 -11.74
N GLY A 57 9.46 -5.56 -12.25
CA GLY A 57 9.43 -5.26 -13.68
C GLY A 57 10.56 -5.96 -14.46
N GLU A 58 11.79 -5.88 -13.97
CA GLU A 58 12.94 -6.53 -14.63
C GLU A 58 12.95 -8.06 -14.42
N SER A 59 12.41 -8.53 -13.30
CA SER A 59 12.35 -9.97 -13.01
C SER A 59 11.30 -10.68 -13.85
N GLU A 60 10.10 -10.12 -13.93
CA GLU A 60 8.88 -10.79 -14.43
C GLU A 60 8.49 -10.37 -15.86
N GLY A 61 8.91 -9.18 -16.32
CA GLY A 61 8.59 -8.61 -17.64
C GLY A 61 9.33 -9.30 -18.80
N LYS A 62 9.06 -10.59 -19.02
CA LYS A 62 9.76 -11.45 -19.98
C LYS A 62 8.77 -12.23 -20.85
N GLU A 63 9.17 -12.58 -22.06
CA GLU A 63 8.39 -13.44 -22.97
C GLU A 63 6.93 -12.96 -23.20
N ASN A 64 6.71 -11.64 -23.24
CA ASN A 64 5.38 -11.03 -23.34
C ASN A 64 4.43 -11.39 -22.17
N LYS A 65 5.00 -11.68 -21.00
CA LYS A 65 4.28 -11.94 -19.74
C LYS A 65 4.76 -10.98 -18.65
N GLY A 66 4.02 -10.98 -17.55
CA GLY A 66 4.33 -10.20 -16.35
C GLY A 66 3.24 -9.20 -16.02
N LEU A 67 3.14 -8.87 -14.74
CA LEU A 67 2.38 -7.70 -14.30
C LEU A 67 3.15 -6.43 -14.69
N LEU A 68 2.44 -5.38 -15.07
CA LEU A 68 3.00 -4.03 -15.12
C LEU A 68 3.06 -3.51 -13.68
N PRO A 69 4.25 -3.31 -13.09
CA PRO A 69 4.34 -2.71 -11.77
C PRO A 69 4.12 -1.19 -11.86
N SER A 70 3.19 -0.68 -11.06
CA SER A 70 2.86 0.73 -10.89
C SER A 70 2.98 1.12 -9.41
N SER A 71 2.86 2.41 -9.10
CA SER A 71 2.88 2.89 -7.72
C SER A 71 2.06 4.17 -7.55
N MET A 72 1.57 4.40 -6.32
CA MET A 72 0.86 5.62 -5.93
C MET A 72 1.21 5.99 -4.48
N ILE A 73 1.23 7.29 -4.20
CA ILE A 73 1.39 7.84 -2.84
C ILE A 73 0.09 8.48 -2.40
N PHE A 74 -0.59 7.85 -1.45
CA PHE A 74 -1.82 8.34 -0.86
C PHE A 74 -1.53 9.21 0.38
N SER A 75 -2.40 10.16 0.73
CA SER A 75 -3.64 10.53 0.03
C SER A 75 -3.44 11.38 -1.24
N THR A 76 -2.22 11.83 -1.53
CA THR A 76 -1.93 12.74 -2.67
C THR A 76 -2.51 12.23 -3.98
N ASP A 77 -2.24 10.98 -4.35
CA ASP A 77 -2.68 10.40 -5.62
C ASP A 77 -4.16 9.97 -5.63
N LEU A 78 -4.86 10.03 -4.50
CA LEU A 78 -6.32 9.98 -4.53
C LEU A 78 -6.90 11.20 -5.28
N HIS A 79 -6.14 12.30 -5.32
CA HIS A 79 -6.52 13.53 -6.02
C HIS A 79 -5.92 13.66 -7.42
N SER A 80 -5.21 12.63 -7.91
CA SER A 80 -4.72 12.55 -9.29
C SER A 80 -5.30 11.33 -10.02
N LEU A 81 -5.27 10.16 -9.37
CA LEU A 81 -5.67 8.86 -9.91
C LEU A 81 -6.88 8.25 -9.19
N GLY A 82 -7.31 8.80 -8.05
CA GLY A 82 -8.39 8.23 -7.24
C GLY A 82 -9.70 7.99 -8.00
N GLN A 83 -10.09 8.91 -8.90
CA GLN A 83 -11.28 8.70 -9.74
C GLN A 83 -11.12 7.49 -10.68
N TRP A 84 -9.92 7.31 -11.24
CA TRP A 84 -9.64 6.16 -12.10
C TRP A 84 -9.66 4.86 -11.30
N VAL A 85 -9.08 4.85 -10.10
CA VAL A 85 -9.15 3.65 -9.24
C VAL A 85 -10.61 3.35 -8.86
N GLN A 86 -11.39 4.38 -8.53
CA GLN A 86 -12.76 4.23 -8.05
C GLN A 86 -13.78 3.93 -9.16
N GLU A 87 -13.58 4.33 -10.41
CA GLU A 87 -14.59 4.18 -11.50
C GLU A 87 -14.02 3.80 -12.86
N GLY A 88 -12.70 3.71 -13.00
CA GLY A 88 -12.03 3.27 -14.22
C GLY A 88 -12.22 1.78 -14.53
N PRO A 89 -11.59 1.30 -15.63
CA PRO A 89 -11.71 -0.08 -16.08
C PRO A 89 -11.45 -1.10 -14.98
N ARG A 90 -12.40 -2.03 -14.79
CA ARG A 90 -12.29 -3.11 -13.80
C ARG A 90 -11.48 -4.27 -14.34
N ASN A 91 -10.92 -5.05 -13.41
CA ASN A 91 -10.13 -6.25 -13.70
C ASN A 91 -8.84 -5.94 -14.49
N VAL A 92 -8.35 -4.69 -14.43
CA VAL A 92 -7.09 -4.27 -15.05
C VAL A 92 -5.98 -4.14 -14.01
N MET A 93 -6.28 -3.53 -12.86
CA MET A 93 -5.33 -3.28 -11.79
C MET A 93 -5.77 -3.96 -10.49
N PHE A 94 -4.84 -4.25 -9.59
CA PHE A 94 -5.11 -4.46 -8.17
C PHE A 94 -4.06 -3.69 -7.35
N GLU A 95 -4.32 -3.50 -6.05
CA GLU A 95 -3.47 -2.69 -5.19
C GLU A 95 -2.79 -3.56 -4.12
N THR A 96 -1.51 -3.31 -3.89
CA THR A 96 -0.76 -3.80 -2.73
C THR A 96 -0.41 -2.61 -1.86
N ILE A 97 -0.86 -2.58 -0.61
CA ILE A 97 -0.77 -1.42 0.27
C ILE A 97 0.25 -1.70 1.37
N ILE A 98 1.25 -0.83 1.49
CA ILE A 98 2.15 -0.80 2.66
C ILE A 98 1.46 0.02 3.75
N LYS A 99 1.12 -0.65 4.85
CA LYS A 99 0.49 -0.05 6.03
C LYS A 99 1.47 0.00 7.18
N ILE A 100 1.71 1.20 7.70
CA ILE A 100 2.57 1.44 8.87
C ILE A 100 1.69 1.67 10.10
N GLU A 101 1.90 0.91 11.17
CA GLU A 101 1.12 1.05 12.40
C GLU A 101 1.54 2.25 13.25
N LYS A 102 2.84 2.52 13.36
CA LYS A 102 3.40 3.60 14.17
C LYS A 102 4.27 4.52 13.31
N PRO A 103 3.92 5.81 13.18
CA PRO A 103 4.74 6.76 12.45
C PRO A 103 5.98 7.14 13.29
N ASN A 104 7.02 7.63 12.63
CA ASN A 104 8.21 8.14 13.33
C ASN A 104 7.94 9.43 14.10
N HIS A 105 7.01 10.24 13.58
CA HIS A 105 6.52 11.46 14.20
C HIS A 105 5.01 11.55 14.01
N ASP A 106 4.29 12.02 15.03
CA ASP A 106 2.85 12.24 14.95
C ASP A 106 2.51 13.59 15.58
N LEU A 107 1.53 14.27 15.00
CA LEU A 107 1.09 15.59 15.41
C LEU A 107 -0.41 15.54 15.71
N ASN A 108 -0.85 16.29 16.71
CA ASN A 108 -2.28 16.49 16.95
C ASN A 108 -2.79 17.63 16.06
N VAL A 109 -4.05 17.52 15.63
CA VAL A 109 -4.72 18.63 14.95
C VAL A 109 -4.91 19.77 15.96
N PRO A 110 -4.38 20.99 15.68
CA PRO A 110 -4.56 22.13 16.57
C PRO A 110 -6.03 22.55 16.60
N ILE A 111 -6.46 23.14 17.71
CA ILE A 111 -7.77 23.79 17.79
C ILE A 111 -7.72 25.13 17.04
N ASP A 112 -8.75 25.41 16.24
CA ASP A 112 -8.99 26.73 15.65
C ASP A 112 -10.16 27.40 16.41
N GLU A 113 -9.93 28.58 16.99
CA GLU A 113 -10.96 29.28 17.75
C GLU A 113 -12.13 29.74 16.87
N ASP A 114 -11.84 30.10 15.61
CA ASP A 114 -12.85 30.59 14.67
C ASP A 114 -13.61 29.45 13.98
N ASN A 115 -12.93 28.31 13.74
CA ASN A 115 -13.49 27.09 13.14
C ASN A 115 -14.25 27.32 11.81
N TYR A 116 -13.74 28.24 10.97
CA TYR A 116 -14.38 28.55 9.68
C TYR A 116 -14.38 27.36 8.71
N ASP A 117 -13.41 26.45 8.86
CA ASP A 117 -13.31 25.22 8.06
C ASP A 117 -14.23 24.09 8.57
N GLY A 118 -14.80 24.24 9.77
CA GLY A 118 -15.61 23.23 10.43
C GLY A 118 -14.84 21.97 10.85
N LEU A 119 -13.51 21.99 10.89
CA LEU A 119 -12.66 20.82 11.15
C LEU A 119 -12.35 20.58 12.62
N ASN A 120 -12.86 21.41 13.55
CA ASN A 120 -12.61 21.21 14.99
C ASN A 120 -13.05 19.85 15.54
N TYR A 121 -13.94 19.11 14.85
CA TYR A 121 -14.27 17.73 15.23
C TYR A 121 -13.06 16.77 15.14
N LEU A 122 -12.00 17.14 14.42
CA LEU A 122 -10.75 16.39 14.27
C LEU A 122 -9.71 16.70 15.34
N THR A 123 -9.88 17.74 16.17
CA THR A 123 -8.92 18.17 17.21
C THR A 123 -8.63 17.11 18.28
N LYS A 124 -9.51 16.10 18.40
CA LYS A 124 -9.32 14.94 19.28
C LYS A 124 -8.48 13.83 18.65
N LYS A 125 -7.99 14.03 17.43
CA LYS A 125 -7.25 13.05 16.66
C LYS A 125 -5.86 13.57 16.31
N SER A 126 -4.94 12.62 16.14
CA SER A 126 -3.67 12.89 15.49
C SER A 126 -3.78 12.80 13.97
N PHE A 127 -2.81 13.38 13.25
CA PHE A 127 -2.71 13.26 11.81
C PHE A 127 -2.57 11.80 11.37
N HIS A 128 -1.82 10.98 12.12
CA HIS A 128 -1.77 9.54 11.86
C HIS A 128 -3.12 8.86 12.00
N GLN A 129 -3.90 9.18 13.03
CA GLN A 129 -5.26 8.62 13.20
C GLN A 129 -6.21 9.03 12.06
N ILE A 130 -6.07 10.24 11.55
CA ILE A 130 -6.81 10.72 10.37
C ILE A 130 -6.37 9.93 9.13
N ASN A 131 -5.06 9.78 8.92
CA ASN A 131 -4.50 9.02 7.81
C ASN A 131 -4.95 7.54 7.83
N GLN A 132 -4.91 6.90 9.00
CA GLN A 132 -5.42 5.53 9.20
C GLN A 132 -6.92 5.42 8.96
N THR A 133 -7.69 6.47 9.25
CA THR A 133 -9.13 6.53 8.91
C THR A 133 -9.32 6.62 7.40
N ALA A 134 -8.55 7.46 6.71
CA ALA A 134 -8.55 7.57 5.26
C ALA A 134 -8.17 6.22 4.59
N LEU A 135 -7.08 5.58 5.04
CA LEU A 135 -6.63 4.28 4.56
C LEU A 135 -7.73 3.23 4.64
N LYS A 136 -8.39 3.10 5.80
CA LYS A 136 -9.49 2.14 5.98
C LYS A 136 -10.68 2.46 5.07
N GLY A 137 -11.03 3.74 4.95
CA GLY A 137 -12.11 4.18 4.07
C GLY A 137 -11.84 3.87 2.60
N VAL A 138 -10.61 4.11 2.15
CA VAL A 138 -10.16 3.82 0.78
C VAL A 138 -10.14 2.32 0.49
N ILE A 139 -9.56 1.51 1.39
CA ILE A 139 -9.59 0.04 1.24
C ILE A 139 -11.03 -0.45 1.11
N GLN A 140 -11.94 0.04 1.97
CA GLN A 140 -13.35 -0.34 1.89
C GLN A 140 -14.00 0.11 0.56
N ALA A 141 -13.76 1.35 0.14
CA ALA A 141 -14.32 1.89 -1.09
C ALA A 141 -13.81 1.13 -2.33
N HIS A 142 -12.51 0.85 -2.40
CA HIS A 142 -11.88 0.17 -3.52
C HIS A 142 -12.26 -1.31 -3.56
N SER A 143 -12.18 -2.03 -2.44
CA SER A 143 -12.48 -3.46 -2.40
C SER A 143 -13.96 -3.79 -2.51
N VAL A 144 -14.83 -3.10 -1.75
CA VAL A 144 -16.25 -3.45 -1.67
C VAL A 144 -17.04 -2.84 -2.82
N THR A 145 -16.87 -1.54 -3.04
CA THR A 145 -17.63 -0.80 -4.08
C THR A 145 -16.92 -0.87 -5.43
N GLY A 146 -15.61 -0.64 -5.44
CA GLY A 146 -14.77 -0.66 -6.64
C GLY A 146 -14.52 -2.06 -7.19
N LYS A 147 -14.67 -3.11 -6.36
CA LYS A 147 -14.28 -4.50 -6.69
C LYS A 147 -12.81 -4.62 -7.14
N MET A 148 -11.96 -3.77 -6.56
CA MET A 148 -10.52 -3.73 -6.75
C MET A 148 -9.86 -4.57 -5.65
N PRO A 149 -9.18 -5.68 -5.97
CA PRO A 149 -8.52 -6.47 -4.94
C PRO A 149 -7.43 -5.65 -4.22
N ASN A 150 -7.36 -5.79 -2.90
CA ASN A 150 -6.34 -5.17 -2.07
C ASN A 150 -5.55 -6.25 -1.33
N ILE A 151 -4.22 -6.22 -1.45
CA ILE A 151 -3.30 -6.93 -0.58
C ILE A 151 -2.75 -5.90 0.42
N VAL A 152 -2.65 -6.24 1.70
CA VAL A 152 -2.10 -5.34 2.72
C VAL A 152 -0.85 -5.96 3.33
N LEU A 153 0.26 -5.23 3.23
CA LEU A 153 1.53 -5.54 3.88
C LEU A 153 1.65 -4.65 5.11
N GLU A 154 1.53 -5.24 6.30
CA GLU A 154 1.53 -4.50 7.56
C GLU A 154 2.91 -4.49 8.21
N PHE A 155 3.37 -3.30 8.58
CA PHE A 155 4.64 -3.03 9.23
C PHE A 155 4.38 -2.24 10.51
N GLU A 156 5.10 -2.57 11.58
CA GLU A 156 4.90 -1.92 12.89
C GLU A 156 5.37 -0.45 12.87
N LYS A 157 6.50 -0.17 12.22
CA LYS A 157 7.20 1.13 12.25
C LYS A 157 8.15 1.28 11.07
N MET A 158 8.58 2.49 10.77
CA MET A 158 9.55 2.77 9.72
C MET A 158 10.96 2.96 10.29
N ASP A 159 11.65 1.84 10.54
CA ASP A 159 13.06 1.83 10.95
C ASP A 159 13.92 0.91 10.07
N ASP A 160 15.22 0.89 10.35
CA ASP A 160 16.21 0.08 9.63
C ASP A 160 15.97 -1.43 9.78
N GLU A 161 15.46 -1.88 10.92
CA GLU A 161 15.06 -3.26 11.11
C GLU A 161 13.93 -3.64 10.17
N GLN A 162 12.84 -2.87 10.13
CA GLN A 162 11.67 -3.17 9.29
C GLN A 162 11.95 -2.96 7.81
N PHE A 163 12.70 -1.92 7.45
CA PHE A 163 13.18 -1.73 6.08
C PHE A 163 13.98 -2.96 5.61
N GLY A 164 14.94 -3.41 6.43
CA GLY A 164 15.69 -4.61 6.09
C GLY A 164 14.85 -5.88 6.09
N TYR A 165 13.71 -5.94 6.79
CA TYR A 165 12.81 -7.11 6.74
C TYR A 165 11.98 -7.14 5.46
N LEU A 166 11.60 -5.96 4.96
CA LEU A 166 10.84 -5.78 3.72
C LEU A 166 11.66 -6.15 2.48
N VAL A 167 12.93 -5.75 2.46
CA VAL A 167 13.90 -5.99 1.37
C VAL A 167 14.37 -7.45 1.36
#